data_AF-A0A1A9S4Z4-F1
#
_entry.id   AF-A0A1A9S4Z4-F1
#
_cell.length_a   1.000
_cell.length_b   1.000
_cell.length_c   1.000
_cell.angle_alpha   90.00
_cell.angle_beta   90.00
_cell.angle_gamma   90.00
#
_symmetry.space_group_name_H-M   'P 1'
#
loop_
_entity.id
_entity.type
_entity.pdbx_description
1 polymer ?
#
loop_
_entity_poly.entity_id
_entity_poly.type
_entity_poly.pdbx_seq_one_letter_code
_entity_poly.pdbx_strand_id
1 'polypeptide(L)'
;MATAVRKLSRNNKSRSKHSGGALRSVGLLLALILVGGGVYAYINPEIIEQAKSIVGLAEPANESGMGATAPQVPAAPTITDPKAVEALNMAKVWVETRLAKGTRLNEINEAIDVPAGQEEFWQSITLSQGAITAIPAGSTAERAVLLLPMQSQGQLIWACAGDIPQAIESICTQ
;
A
#
# COMPACT_ATOMS: atom_id res chain seq x y z
N MET A 1 26.62 45.08 47.74
CA MET A 1 27.51 44.79 46.60
C MET A 1 26.60 44.60 45.38
N ALA A 2 26.34 45.68 44.63
CA ALA A 2 27.05 46.10 43.41
C ALA A 2 26.70 45.21 42.20
N THR A 3 25.75 45.67 41.34
CA THR A 3 25.95 46.09 39.92
C THR A 3 26.07 44.93 38.91
N ALA A 4 25.58 44.93 37.67
CA ALA A 4 24.78 45.85 36.85
C ALA A 4 24.44 45.15 35.51
N VAL A 5 23.25 45.44 34.96
CA VAL A 5 22.95 45.97 33.60
C VAL A 5 23.55 45.29 32.32
N ARG A 6 22.60 44.79 31.49
CA ARG A 6 22.44 44.81 30.00
C ARG A 6 23.64 44.56 29.06
N LYS A 7 23.39 43.73 28.03
CA LYS A 7 23.82 44.05 26.64
C LYS A 7 22.85 43.52 25.57
N LEU A 8 22.17 44.48 24.92
CA LEU A 8 21.58 44.39 23.58
C LEU A 8 22.67 44.70 22.54
N SER A 9 22.81 43.91 21.47
CA SER A 9 23.46 44.23 20.18
C SER A 9 23.83 42.92 19.48
N ARG A 10 23.70 42.69 18.17
CA ARG A 10 23.42 43.58 17.05
C ARG A 10 23.00 42.68 15.88
N ASN A 11 21.96 43.12 15.19
CA ASN A 11 21.67 42.83 13.79
C ASN A 11 22.94 42.93 12.93
N ASN A 12 23.20 41.96 12.06
CA ASN A 12 23.95 42.24 10.84
C ASN A 12 23.39 41.46 9.63
N LYS A 13 22.87 42.24 8.70
CA LYS A 13 22.31 41.85 7.41
C LYS A 13 23.39 42.05 6.35
N SER A 14 23.70 41.01 5.58
CA SER A 14 24.32 41.07 4.25
C SER A 14 24.16 39.67 3.65
N ARG A 15 23.31 39.35 2.66
CA ARG A 15 23.01 39.89 1.33
C ARG A 15 24.22 39.99 0.38
N SER A 16 24.55 38.87 -0.26
CA SER A 16 24.93 38.81 -1.68
C SER A 16 24.48 37.43 -2.21
N LYS A 17 23.49 37.36 -3.12
CA LYS A 17 23.54 37.43 -4.59
C LYS A 17 24.41 36.32 -5.22
N HIS A 18 23.77 35.47 -6.02
CA HIS A 18 24.09 35.07 -7.42
C HIS A 18 23.32 33.75 -7.71
N SER A 19 22.22 33.84 -8.46
CA SER A 19 22.11 33.45 -9.87
C SER A 19 22.26 31.94 -10.12
N GLY A 20 21.13 31.28 -10.36
CA GLY A 20 21.07 29.88 -10.81
C GLY A 20 19.67 29.48 -11.27
N GLY A 21 18.90 30.43 -11.78
CA GLY A 21 17.62 30.18 -12.44
C GLY A 21 17.86 29.69 -13.85
N ALA A 22 18.12 28.40 -14.01
CA ALA A 22 18.14 27.73 -15.32
C ALA A 22 17.90 26.20 -15.25
N LEU A 23 17.83 25.60 -14.05
CA LEU A 23 17.74 24.13 -13.92
C LEU A 23 16.41 23.59 -13.36
N ARG A 24 15.44 24.45 -13.05
CA ARG A 24 14.14 24.01 -12.50
C ARG A 24 13.04 23.80 -13.56
N SER A 25 13.25 24.26 -14.78
CA SER A 25 12.24 24.18 -15.85
C SER A 25 12.24 22.84 -16.59
N VAL A 26 13.38 22.12 -16.61
CA VAL A 26 13.53 20.86 -17.36
C VAL A 26 12.91 19.68 -16.60
N GLY A 27 13.04 19.63 -15.27
CA GLY A 27 12.45 18.56 -14.45
C GLY A 27 10.92 18.59 -14.42
N LEU A 28 10.32 19.79 -14.49
CA LEU A 28 8.86 19.94 -14.49
C LEU A 28 8.24 19.57 -15.84
N LEU A 29 8.97 19.79 -16.95
CA LEU A 29 8.58 19.35 -18.29
C LEU A 29 8.61 17.82 -18.43
N LEU A 30 9.59 17.15 -17.80
CA LEU A 30 9.68 15.69 -17.81
C LEU A 30 8.58 15.03 -16.95
N ALA A 31 8.20 15.67 -15.83
CA ALA A 31 7.08 15.22 -15.01
C ALA A 31 5.72 15.38 -15.72
N LEU A 32 5.54 16.44 -16.51
CA LEU A 32 4.31 16.64 -17.30
C LEU A 32 4.16 15.63 -18.46
N ILE A 33 5.25 15.22 -19.10
CA ILE A 33 5.20 14.21 -20.18
C ILE A 33 4.82 12.83 -19.62
N LEU A 34 5.29 12.47 -18.42
CA LEU A 34 4.95 11.19 -17.78
C LEU A 34 3.51 11.14 -17.25
N VAL A 35 2.98 12.26 -16.77
CA VAL A 35 1.57 12.31 -16.30
C VAL A 35 0.58 12.46 -17.48
N GLY A 36 0.99 13.09 -18.60
CA GLY A 36 0.14 13.27 -19.78
C GLY A 36 0.12 12.10 -20.78
N GLY A 37 1.17 11.27 -20.83
CA GLY A 37 1.29 10.17 -21.79
C GLY A 37 0.41 8.96 -21.51
N GLY A 38 -0.01 8.75 -20.26
CA GLY A 38 -0.88 7.62 -19.88
C GLY A 38 -2.35 7.82 -20.24
N VAL A 39 -2.80 9.06 -20.38
CA VAL A 39 -4.22 9.36 -20.65
C VAL A 39 -4.53 9.33 -22.15
N TYR A 40 -3.57 9.66 -23.02
CA TYR A 40 -3.78 9.67 -24.47
C TYR A 40 -3.84 8.29 -25.13
N ALA A 41 -3.34 7.24 -24.45
CA ALA A 41 -3.46 5.86 -24.93
C ALA A 41 -4.85 5.24 -24.67
N TYR A 42 -5.69 5.88 -23.84
CA TYR A 42 -6.99 5.33 -23.46
C TYR A 42 -8.18 5.88 -24.29
N ILE A 43 -7.96 6.87 -25.16
CA ILE A 43 -9.06 7.57 -25.85
C ILE A 43 -9.10 7.30 -27.37
N ASN A 44 -8.06 6.70 -27.97
CA ASN A 44 -8.05 6.40 -29.41
C ASN A 44 -7.70 4.93 -29.72
N PRO A 45 -8.69 4.07 -30.01
CA PRO A 45 -8.43 2.68 -30.37
C PRO A 45 -7.72 2.51 -31.73
N GLU A 46 -7.74 3.51 -32.62
CA GLU A 46 -7.08 3.41 -33.94
C GLU A 46 -5.54 3.53 -33.90
N ILE A 47 -4.95 4.15 -32.87
CA ILE A 47 -3.48 4.32 -32.79
C ILE A 47 -2.80 3.01 -32.36
N ILE A 48 -3.53 2.14 -31.65
CA ILE A 48 -3.05 0.81 -31.23
C ILE A 48 -2.89 -0.11 -32.46
N GLU A 49 -3.73 0.03 -33.49
CA GLU A 49 -3.61 -0.74 -34.74
C GLU A 49 -2.39 -0.30 -35.56
N GLN A 50 -2.11 1.01 -35.64
CA GLN A 50 -0.95 1.50 -36.40
C GLN A 50 0.39 1.21 -35.71
N ALA A 51 0.42 1.04 -34.39
CA ALA A 51 1.61 0.54 -33.69
C ALA A 51 1.88 -0.95 -33.96
N LYS A 52 0.83 -1.71 -34.30
CA LYS A 52 0.90 -3.15 -34.62
C LYS A 52 1.50 -3.42 -36.01
N SER A 53 1.49 -2.43 -36.92
CA SER A 53 2.04 -2.57 -38.28
C SER A 53 3.51 -2.16 -38.43
N ILE A 54 4.08 -1.43 -37.47
CA ILE A 54 5.49 -0.96 -37.52
C ILE A 54 6.43 -1.94 -36.80
N VAL A 55 5.92 -2.66 -35.79
CA VAL A 55 6.63 -3.80 -35.18
C VAL A 55 6.16 -5.05 -35.92
N GLY A 56 6.89 -5.42 -36.98
CA GLY A 56 6.57 -6.53 -37.88
C GLY A 56 6.16 -7.83 -37.18
N LEU A 57 4.87 -7.94 -36.91
CA LEU A 57 4.17 -9.20 -36.73
C LEU A 57 3.78 -9.65 -38.13
N ALA A 58 4.70 -10.41 -38.75
CA ALA A 58 4.29 -11.29 -39.82
C ALA A 58 3.20 -12.22 -39.28
N GLU A 59 2.03 -12.15 -39.89
CA GLU A 59 1.05 -13.24 -39.87
C GLU A 59 1.75 -14.56 -40.18
N PRO A 60 1.25 -15.64 -39.57
CA PRO A 60 0.76 -16.66 -40.47
C PRO A 60 -0.68 -17.03 -40.14
N ALA A 61 -1.48 -16.92 -41.19
CA ALA A 61 -2.60 -17.77 -41.53
C ALA A 61 -2.90 -18.93 -40.57
N ASN A 62 -4.09 -18.83 -39.96
CA ASN A 62 -5.05 -19.89 -39.69
C ASN A 62 -4.56 -21.34 -39.94
N GLU A 63 -4.27 -22.06 -38.85
CA GLU A 63 -4.55 -23.49 -38.76
C GLU A 63 -4.65 -23.90 -37.28
N SER A 64 -5.84 -24.36 -36.90
CA SER A 64 -6.19 -25.23 -35.77
C SER A 64 -5.07 -25.57 -34.76
N GLY A 65 -5.18 -25.10 -33.52
CA GLY A 65 -4.45 -25.71 -32.40
C GLY A 65 -4.11 -24.80 -31.23
N MET A 66 -4.64 -25.18 -30.06
CA MET A 66 -4.17 -24.85 -28.71
C MET A 66 -4.13 -23.37 -28.31
N GLY A 67 -5.11 -22.98 -27.48
CA GLY A 67 -5.23 -21.66 -26.89
C GLY A 67 -3.96 -21.21 -26.19
N ALA A 68 -3.45 -20.05 -26.62
CA ALA A 68 -2.45 -19.29 -25.89
C ALA A 68 -3.07 -18.84 -24.56
N THR A 69 -2.69 -19.51 -23.48
CA THR A 69 -3.03 -19.10 -22.12
C THR A 69 -2.42 -17.73 -21.87
N ALA A 70 -3.28 -16.72 -21.69
CA ALA A 70 -2.91 -15.45 -21.10
C ALA A 70 -2.15 -15.70 -19.78
N PRO A 71 -1.17 -14.86 -19.40
CA PRO A 71 -0.49 -14.99 -18.12
C PRO A 71 -1.52 -15.06 -16.99
N GLN A 72 -1.64 -16.24 -16.38
CA GLN A 72 -2.57 -16.43 -15.28
C GLN A 72 -2.04 -15.60 -14.11
N VAL A 73 -2.76 -14.54 -13.75
CA VAL A 73 -2.60 -13.89 -12.46
C VAL A 73 -2.67 -15.02 -11.42
N PRO A 74 -1.67 -15.20 -10.53
CA PRO A 74 -1.68 -16.36 -9.64
C PRO A 74 -2.98 -16.35 -8.82
N ALA A 75 -3.50 -17.54 -8.53
CA ALA A 75 -4.77 -17.64 -7.80
C ALA A 75 -4.66 -16.96 -6.42
N ALA A 76 -5.76 -16.34 -5.98
CA ALA A 76 -5.85 -15.80 -4.63
C ALA A 76 -5.56 -16.90 -3.58
N PRO A 77 -4.92 -16.56 -2.44
CA PRO A 77 -4.69 -17.51 -1.36
C PRO A 77 -6.02 -18.14 -0.92
N THR A 78 -6.10 -19.46 -1.02
CA THR A 78 -7.34 -20.20 -0.73
C THR A 78 -7.40 -20.57 0.75
N ILE A 79 -7.67 -19.59 1.61
CA ILE A 79 -8.05 -19.84 3.01
C ILE A 79 -9.58 -20.00 3.05
N THR A 80 -10.05 -21.23 3.28
CA THR A 80 -11.49 -21.55 3.30
C THR A 80 -12.00 -21.95 4.68
N ASP A 81 -11.11 -22.27 5.62
CA ASP A 81 -11.51 -22.65 6.97
C ASP A 81 -11.83 -21.38 7.79
N PRO A 82 -13.05 -21.26 8.35
CA PRO A 82 -13.42 -20.13 9.20
C PRO A 82 -12.54 -19.99 10.45
N LYS A 83 -11.81 -21.03 10.89
CA LYS A 83 -10.85 -20.94 12.00
C LYS A 83 -9.74 -19.95 11.75
N ALA A 84 -9.38 -19.69 10.48
CA ALA A 84 -8.34 -18.72 10.14
C ALA A 84 -8.67 -17.29 10.63
N VAL A 85 -9.95 -17.01 10.90
CA VAL A 85 -10.42 -15.73 11.44
C VAL A 85 -9.91 -15.47 12.86
N GLU A 86 -9.68 -16.53 13.65
CA GLU A 86 -9.35 -16.40 15.07
C GLU A 86 -8.06 -15.60 15.29
N ALA A 87 -7.00 -15.87 14.53
CA ALA A 87 -5.74 -15.15 14.64
C ALA A 87 -5.91 -13.64 14.34
N LEU A 88 -6.73 -13.31 13.34
CA LEU A 88 -7.02 -11.92 12.99
C LEU A 88 -7.86 -11.24 14.07
N ASN A 89 -8.86 -11.93 14.64
CA ASN A 89 -9.63 -11.40 15.76
C ASN A 89 -8.78 -11.15 17.01
N MET A 90 -7.83 -12.03 17.31
CA MET A 90 -6.87 -11.80 18.39
C MET A 90 -6.01 -10.56 18.12
N ALA A 91 -5.55 -10.36 16.88
CA ALA A 91 -4.82 -9.16 16.49
C ALA A 91 -5.68 -7.88 16.66
N LYS A 92 -6.97 -7.94 16.32
CA LYS A 92 -7.90 -6.81 16.57
C LYS A 92 -8.02 -6.49 18.06
N VAL A 93 -8.25 -7.50 18.89
CA VAL A 93 -8.32 -7.35 20.35
C VAL A 93 -7.02 -6.80 20.92
N TRP A 94 -5.86 -7.17 20.36
CA TRP A 94 -4.58 -6.62 20.76
C TRP A 94 -4.49 -5.10 20.48
N VAL A 95 -4.88 -4.67 19.28
CA VAL A 95 -4.94 -3.24 18.92
C VAL A 95 -5.90 -2.48 19.83
N GLU A 96 -7.10 -3.01 20.07
CA GLU A 96 -8.09 -2.42 20.98
C GLU A 96 -7.57 -2.32 22.42
N THR A 97 -6.85 -3.35 22.89
CA THR A 97 -6.23 -3.34 24.22
C THR A 97 -5.16 -2.25 24.34
N ARG A 98 -4.37 -2.02 23.29
CA ARG A 98 -3.38 -0.92 23.25
C ARG A 98 -4.06 0.44 23.30
N LEU A 99 -5.15 0.61 22.55
CA LEU A 99 -5.94 1.84 22.56
C LEU A 99 -6.57 2.09 23.93
N ALA A 100 -7.13 1.06 24.57
CA ALA A 100 -7.70 1.15 25.92
C ALA A 100 -6.64 1.55 26.98
N LYS A 101 -5.37 1.20 26.76
CA LYS A 101 -4.23 1.63 27.58
C LYS A 101 -3.72 3.04 27.25
N GLY A 102 -4.32 3.73 26.28
CA GLY A 102 -3.94 5.08 25.87
C GLY A 102 -2.85 5.15 24.80
N THR A 103 -2.44 4.02 24.20
CA THR A 103 -1.52 4.01 23.06
C THR A 103 -2.24 4.51 21.82
N ARG A 104 -1.66 5.43 21.06
CA ARG A 104 -2.28 5.92 19.82
C ARG A 104 -2.06 4.93 18.67
N LEU A 105 -2.97 4.86 17.70
CA LEU A 105 -2.86 3.95 16.55
C LEU A 105 -1.49 4.04 15.86
N ASN A 106 -1.01 5.25 15.57
CA ASN A 106 0.28 5.50 14.90
C ASN A 106 1.51 5.00 15.68
N GLU A 107 1.37 4.68 16.96
CA GLU A 107 2.42 4.14 17.82
C GLU A 107 2.42 2.61 17.86
N ILE A 108 1.36 1.96 17.37
CA ILE A 108 1.22 0.50 17.36
C ILE A 108 1.91 -0.06 16.11
N ASN A 109 3.19 -0.39 16.24
CA ASN A 109 4.04 -0.93 15.18
C ASN A 109 4.85 -2.13 15.70
N GLU A 110 4.31 -3.34 15.61
CA GLU A 110 4.93 -4.55 16.16
C GLU A 110 4.48 -5.80 15.41
N ALA A 111 5.29 -6.85 15.43
CA ALA A 111 4.86 -8.17 14.97
C ALA A 111 4.09 -8.87 16.09
N ILE A 112 3.06 -9.64 15.72
CA ILE A 112 2.35 -10.54 16.62
C ILE A 112 2.76 -11.96 16.26
N ASP A 113 3.09 -12.77 17.26
CA ASP A 113 3.29 -14.20 17.07
C ASP A 113 2.00 -14.83 16.52
N VAL A 114 2.13 -15.67 15.49
CA VAL A 114 0.98 -16.43 14.98
C VAL A 114 0.55 -17.39 16.09
N PRO A 115 -0.73 -17.38 16.52
CA PRO A 115 -1.19 -18.27 17.59
C PRO A 115 -0.99 -19.74 17.25
N ALA A 116 -0.80 -20.58 18.27
CA ALA A 116 -0.71 -22.03 18.08
C ALA A 116 -1.96 -22.57 17.37
N GLY A 117 -1.76 -23.40 16.34
CA GLY A 117 -2.85 -23.92 15.50
C GLY A 117 -3.33 -22.95 14.40
N GLN A 118 -2.69 -21.79 14.25
CA GLN A 118 -2.99 -20.83 13.17
C GLN A 118 -1.86 -20.73 12.13
N GLU A 119 -0.73 -21.40 12.38
CA GLU A 119 0.45 -21.43 11.49
C GLU A 119 0.16 -22.13 10.14
N GLU A 120 -0.86 -22.98 10.09
CA GLU A 120 -1.33 -23.59 8.84
C GLU A 120 -2.04 -22.59 7.92
N PHE A 121 -2.56 -21.48 8.47
CA PHE A 121 -3.28 -20.45 7.72
C PHE A 121 -2.43 -19.20 7.51
N TRP A 122 -1.60 -18.83 8.49
CA TRP A 122 -0.87 -17.58 8.52
C TRP A 122 0.63 -17.80 8.70
N GLN A 123 1.41 -17.20 7.80
CA GLN A 123 2.87 -17.14 7.92
C GLN A 123 3.29 -16.07 8.93
N SER A 124 2.63 -14.92 8.90
CA SER A 124 2.98 -13.78 9.76
C SER A 124 1.82 -12.83 9.93
N ILE A 125 1.73 -12.20 11.10
CA ILE A 125 0.80 -11.12 11.39
C ILE A 125 1.59 -9.95 11.94
N THR A 126 1.46 -8.78 11.32
CA THR A 126 2.18 -7.57 11.72
C THR A 126 1.23 -6.40 11.88
N LEU A 127 1.54 -5.53 12.82
CA LEU A 127 0.84 -4.28 13.07
C LEU A 127 1.69 -3.12 12.57
N SER A 128 1.08 -2.21 11.80
CA SER A 128 1.68 -0.95 11.37
C SER A 128 0.64 0.15 11.52
N GLN A 129 0.90 1.08 12.44
CA GLN A 129 -0.02 2.14 12.82
C GLN A 129 -1.41 1.61 13.21
N GLY A 130 -1.45 0.44 13.85
CA GLY A 130 -2.68 -0.28 14.22
C GLY A 130 -3.39 -1.01 13.07
N ALA A 131 -2.94 -0.86 11.82
CA ALA A 131 -3.38 -1.71 10.72
C ALA A 131 -2.76 -3.10 10.85
N ILE A 132 -3.56 -4.14 10.62
CA ILE A 132 -3.10 -5.53 10.66
C ILE A 132 -2.78 -5.95 9.24
N THR A 133 -1.57 -6.44 9.02
CA THR A 133 -1.12 -7.08 7.78
C THR A 133 -0.87 -8.55 8.07
N ALA A 134 -1.61 -9.44 7.41
CA ALA A 134 -1.48 -10.87 7.58
C ALA A 134 -1.09 -11.52 6.25
N ILE A 135 0.00 -12.29 6.26
CA ILE A 135 0.49 -13.02 5.10
C ILE A 135 0.02 -14.48 5.23
N PRO A 136 -0.75 -15.01 4.26
CA PRO A 136 -1.16 -16.40 4.26
C PRO A 136 0.02 -17.38 4.25
N ALA A 137 -0.12 -18.52 4.90
CA ALA A 137 0.87 -19.59 4.88
C ALA A 137 1.18 -20.02 3.43
N GLY A 138 2.47 -20.18 3.11
CA GLY A 138 2.92 -20.53 1.77
C GLY A 138 2.74 -19.43 0.70
N SER A 139 2.46 -18.19 1.12
CA SER A 139 2.27 -17.05 0.22
C SER A 139 3.35 -15.98 0.40
N THR A 140 3.15 -14.81 -0.20
CA THR A 140 4.08 -13.68 -0.17
C THR A 140 3.37 -12.39 0.24
N ALA A 141 4.13 -11.33 0.53
CA ALA A 141 3.59 -10.06 1.00
C ALA A 141 2.63 -9.39 -0.01
N GLU A 142 2.76 -9.67 -1.30
CA GLU A 142 1.87 -9.17 -2.36
C GLU A 142 0.45 -9.75 -2.24
N ARG A 143 0.29 -10.84 -1.48
CA ARG A 143 -0.98 -11.52 -1.19
C ARG A 143 -1.46 -11.27 0.22
N ALA A 144 -0.89 -10.27 0.89
CA ALA A 144 -1.27 -9.95 2.25
C ALA A 144 -2.72 -9.48 2.32
N VAL A 145 -3.37 -9.90 3.39
CA VAL A 145 -4.65 -9.38 3.84
C VAL A 145 -4.37 -8.17 4.73
N LEU A 146 -4.97 -7.04 4.42
CA LEU A 146 -4.87 -5.81 5.20
C LEU A 146 -6.19 -5.53 5.91
N LEU A 147 -6.15 -5.36 7.23
CA LEU A 147 -7.27 -4.86 8.02
C LEU A 147 -6.91 -3.47 8.52
N LEU A 148 -7.67 -2.49 8.05
CA LEU A 148 -7.49 -1.08 8.34
C LEU A 148 -8.48 -0.64 9.43
N PRO A 149 -7.98 -0.16 10.59
CA PRO A 149 -8.85 0.32 11.65
C PRO A 149 -9.45 1.68 11.29
N MET A 150 -10.74 1.83 11.53
CA MET A 150 -11.46 3.10 11.41
C MET A 150 -12.25 3.36 12.68
N GLN A 151 -12.36 4.62 13.10
CA GLN A 151 -13.22 4.98 14.22
C GLN A 151 -14.62 5.31 13.74
N SER A 152 -15.61 4.63 14.29
CA SER A 152 -17.02 4.91 14.05
C SER A 152 -17.77 4.85 15.38
N GLN A 153 -18.48 5.91 15.74
CA GLN A 153 -19.29 5.98 16.97
C GLN A 153 -18.50 5.64 18.26
N GLY A 154 -17.21 5.96 18.30
CA GLY A 154 -16.34 5.65 19.45
C GLY A 154 -15.87 4.20 19.53
N GLN A 155 -16.14 3.38 18.51
CA GLN A 155 -15.65 2.01 18.36
C GLN A 155 -14.72 1.88 17.16
N LEU A 156 -13.85 0.88 17.20
CA LEU A 156 -13.04 0.50 16.06
C LEU A 156 -13.85 -0.43 15.15
N ILE A 157 -13.97 -0.04 13.88
CA ILE A 157 -14.44 -0.91 12.79
C ILE A 157 -13.26 -1.21 11.88
N TRP A 158 -13.36 -2.26 11.06
CA TRP A 158 -12.24 -2.79 10.30
C TRP A 158 -12.59 -2.91 8.83
N ALA A 159 -11.98 -2.09 7.98
CA ALA A 159 -12.06 -2.25 6.53
C ALA A 159 -11.01 -3.25 6.07
N CYS A 160 -11.34 -4.11 5.10
CA CYS A 160 -10.39 -5.07 4.56
C CYS A 160 -9.92 -4.67 3.15
N ALA A 161 -8.66 -4.89 2.85
CA ALA A 161 -8.07 -4.65 1.53
C ALA A 161 -7.04 -5.75 1.16
N GLY A 162 -6.80 -5.90 -0.15
CA GLY A 162 -5.93 -6.94 -0.71
C GLY A 162 -6.73 -8.15 -1.19
N ASP A 163 -6.06 -9.30 -1.27
CA ASP A 163 -6.67 -10.56 -1.67
C ASP A 163 -7.38 -11.20 -0.46
N ILE A 164 -8.62 -10.78 -0.20
CA ILE A 164 -9.42 -11.22 0.95
C ILE A 164 -10.01 -12.62 0.69
N PRO A 165 -9.62 -13.66 1.46
CA PRO A 165 -10.26 -14.96 1.35
C PRO A 165 -11.71 -14.92 1.87
N GLN A 166 -12.59 -15.73 1.29
CA GLN A 166 -14.02 -15.78 1.69
C GLN A 166 -14.21 -16.07 3.18
N ALA A 167 -13.34 -16.90 3.78
CA ALA A 167 -13.40 -17.25 5.20
C ALA A 167 -13.32 -16.02 6.13
N ILE A 168 -12.66 -14.94 5.70
CA ILE A 168 -12.44 -13.74 6.51
C ILE A 168 -13.35 -12.57 6.14
N GLU A 169 -14.20 -12.68 5.11
CA GLU A 169 -15.13 -11.59 4.74
C GLU A 169 -16.04 -11.19 5.91
N SER A 170 -16.39 -12.14 6.78
CA SER A 170 -17.24 -11.92 7.96
C SER A 170 -16.68 -10.91 8.96
N ILE A 171 -15.37 -10.68 8.96
CA ILE A 171 -14.71 -9.74 9.87
C ILE A 171 -14.38 -8.39 9.23
N CYS A 172 -14.80 -8.22 7.97
CA CYS A 172 -14.65 -7.00 7.21
C CYS A 172 -15.95 -6.18 7.29
N THR A 173 -15.82 -4.91 7.63
CA THR A 173 -16.93 -3.96 7.51
C THR A 173 -17.06 -3.59 6.04
N GLN A 174 -18.28 -3.72 5.48
CA GLN A 174 -18.60 -3.27 4.14
C GLN A 174 -18.75 -1.74 4.08
#